data_AF-A0A4Y2HLY1-F1
#
_entry.id   AF-A0A4Y2HLY1-F1
#
_cell.length_a   1.000
_cell.length_b   1.000
_cell.length_c   1.000
_cell.angle_alpha   90.00
_cell.angle_beta   90.00
_cell.angle_gamma   90.00
#
_symmetry.space_group_name_H-M   'P 1'
#
loop_
_entity.id
_entity.type
_entity.pdbx_description
1 polymer ?
#
loop_
_entity_poly.entity_id
_entity_poly.type
_entity_poly.pdbx_seq_one_letter_code
_entity_poly.pdbx_strand_id
1 'polypeptide(L)'
;MYNVQLTISTKRGKGARIDIHKLVHVNSQDSLSSGSLSTLDQDEFTYVEHTHSVEVSLAVLDGYIYAIGGWDGLSRLNSVEKYNPSNNTWEYVAPMKISLTSPAVIGHEGHLYVTGGAVLEDGDGIDLVQRFCPMTNVWSDMAHMLIARSGSRACVVNNLIYVIGGWHASTENTNKVEYYDPEKNEWRFCKPMLERRYQPGVAVVEGKIYVSGGEEGWDRYHDTVEYYDPETDQWLIAGVMQTARSWLCCATLRLPVDIRIKERS
;
A
#
# COMPACT_ATOMS: atom_id res chain seq x y z
N MET A 1 23.27 -9.66 1.64
CA MET A 1 21.87 -9.37 2.01
C MET A 1 21.51 -8.09 1.29
N TYR A 2 20.64 -8.14 0.27
CA TYR A 2 20.33 -6.98 -0.57
C TYR A 2 19.26 -6.14 0.12
N ASN A 3 19.58 -4.89 0.46
CA ASN A 3 18.59 -3.95 0.98
C ASN A 3 17.91 -3.26 -0.19
N VAL A 4 16.63 -3.55 -0.40
CA VAL A 4 15.78 -2.81 -1.34
C VAL A 4 15.19 -1.63 -0.58
N GLN A 5 15.55 -0.41 -0.98
CA GLN A 5 14.89 0.79 -0.48
C GLN A 5 13.82 1.21 -1.49
N LEU A 6 12.54 1.02 -1.14
CA LEU A 6 11.45 1.61 -1.92
C LEU A 6 11.42 3.11 -1.67
N THR A 7 11.55 3.90 -2.73
CA THR A 7 11.31 5.35 -2.67
C THR A 7 10.11 5.66 -3.56
N ILE A 8 8.94 5.86 -2.96
CA ILE A 8 7.77 6.34 -3.68
C ILE A 8 7.84 7.87 -3.65
N SER A 9 7.97 8.50 -4.81
CA SER A 9 7.95 9.97 -4.91
C SER A 9 6.68 10.43 -5.62
N THR A 10 5.86 11.23 -4.93
CA THR A 10 4.72 11.93 -5.52
C THR A 10 5.08 13.40 -5.64
N LYS A 11 5.16 13.94 -6.86
CA LYS A 11 5.37 15.38 -7.06
C LYS A 11 4.00 16.05 -7.20
N ARG A 12 3.68 17.01 -6.32
CA ARG A 12 2.45 17.82 -6.43
C ARG A 12 2.35 18.41 -7.85
N GLY A 13 1.25 18.13 -8.55
CA GLY A 13 0.88 18.76 -9.82
C GLY A 13 1.35 18.10 -11.11
N LYS A 14 2.06 16.96 -11.09
CA LYS A 14 2.44 16.20 -12.30
C LYS A 14 2.54 14.68 -12.05
N GLY A 15 1.42 14.02 -11.76
CA GLY A 15 1.32 12.55 -11.62
C GLY A 15 2.17 11.92 -10.52
N ALA A 16 1.84 10.69 -10.10
CA ALA A 16 2.78 9.89 -9.33
C ALA A 16 3.70 9.16 -10.30
N ARG A 17 5.00 9.16 -10.00
CA ARG A 17 6.00 8.36 -10.70
C ARG A 17 6.48 7.31 -9.71
N ILE A 18 6.20 6.04 -10.00
CA ILE A 18 6.67 4.92 -9.17
C ILE A 18 8.03 4.48 -9.71
N ASP A 19 9.09 5.08 -9.19
CA ASP A 19 10.46 4.63 -9.47
C ASP A 19 10.89 3.62 -8.39
N ILE A 20 11.14 2.36 -8.78
CA ILE A 20 11.69 1.36 -7.87
C ILE A 20 13.19 1.23 -8.14
N HIS A 21 14.01 1.79 -7.27
CA HIS A 21 15.46 1.72 -7.39
C HIS A 21 16.03 0.50 -6.66
N LYS A 22 16.81 -0.32 -7.38
CA LYS A 22 17.66 -1.36 -6.78
C LYS A 22 18.98 -0.72 -6.34
N LEU A 23 19.18 -0.53 -5.02
CA LEU A 23 20.48 -0.14 -4.49
C LEU A 23 21.40 -1.36 -4.42
N VAL A 24 22.44 -1.37 -5.26
CA VAL A 24 23.55 -2.32 -5.12
C VAL A 24 24.58 -1.68 -4.22
N HIS A 25 24.79 -2.25 -3.03
CA HIS A 25 25.86 -1.81 -2.14
C HIS A 25 27.20 -2.23 -2.76
N VAL A 26 27.96 -1.27 -3.31
CA VAL A 26 29.35 -1.51 -3.68
C VAL A 26 30.17 -1.45 -2.40
N ASN A 27 30.77 -2.57 -1.99
CA ASN A 27 31.69 -2.57 -0.86
C ASN A 27 32.94 -1.77 -1.25
N SER A 28 33.25 -0.72 -0.49
CA SER A 28 34.46 0.08 -0.65
C SER A 28 35.69 -0.62 -0.05
N GLN A 29 35.98 -1.86 -0.47
CA GLN A 29 37.24 -2.53 -0.16
C GLN A 29 38.02 -3.03 -1.37
N ASP A 30 37.53 -2.86 -2.60
CA ASP A 30 38.36 -3.08 -3.79
C ASP A 30 38.99 -1.76 -4.25
N SER A 31 40.06 -1.37 -3.56
CA SER A 31 41.10 -0.54 -4.17
C SER A 31 42.46 -1.17 -3.86
N LEU A 32 43.05 -1.79 -4.88
CA LEU A 32 44.39 -1.48 -5.39
C LEU A 32 44.88 -2.62 -6.31
N SER A 33 44.60 -2.52 -7.60
CA SER A 33 45.59 -2.86 -8.61
C SER A 33 45.48 -1.89 -9.78
N SER A 34 46.63 -1.31 -10.10
CA SER A 34 46.83 -0.27 -11.11
C SER A 34 46.48 -0.78 -12.51
N GLY A 35 45.48 -0.14 -13.14
CA GLY A 35 45.20 -0.36 -14.56
C GLY A 35 44.10 0.58 -15.07
N SER A 36 44.52 1.66 -15.74
CA SER A 36 43.74 2.53 -16.65
C SER A 36 42.32 2.93 -16.23
N LEU A 37 42.13 4.21 -15.92
CA LEU A 37 40.83 4.89 -16.10
C LEU A 37 40.43 4.76 -17.58
N SER A 38 39.61 3.75 -17.88
CA SER A 38 38.70 3.80 -19.03
C SER A 38 37.35 4.24 -18.49
N THR A 39 36.79 5.25 -19.14
CA THR A 39 35.43 5.74 -18.95
C THR A 39 34.46 4.56 -19.02
N LEU A 40 34.03 4.06 -17.86
CA LEU A 40 32.93 3.13 -17.78
C LEU A 40 31.64 3.89 -18.06
N ASP A 41 30.86 3.29 -18.92
CA ASP A 41 29.80 3.88 -19.72
C ASP A 41 28.81 4.69 -18.88
N GLN A 42 28.35 5.79 -19.47
CA GLN A 42 27.13 6.46 -19.05
C GLN A 42 26.04 5.39 -18.96
N ASP A 43 25.54 5.15 -17.74
CA ASP A 43 24.42 4.27 -17.46
C ASP A 43 23.36 4.43 -18.55
N GLU A 44 23.13 3.35 -19.29
CA GLU A 44 22.07 3.26 -20.29
C GLU A 44 20.73 3.21 -19.53
N PHE A 45 20.26 4.38 -19.11
CA PHE A 45 18.96 4.53 -18.47
C PHE A 45 17.88 4.17 -19.49
N THR A 46 17.36 2.95 -19.38
CA THR A 46 16.10 2.60 -20.03
C THR A 46 14.97 3.29 -19.25
N TYR A 47 14.62 4.50 -19.69
CA TYR A 47 13.43 5.20 -19.24
C TYR A 47 12.22 4.46 -19.82
N VAL A 48 11.48 3.76 -18.97
CA VAL A 48 10.12 3.36 -19.34
C VAL A 48 9.21 4.51 -18.90
N GLU A 49 8.76 5.33 -19.85
CA GLU A 49 7.71 6.34 -19.62
C GLU A 49 6.41 5.61 -19.28
N HIS A 50 6.19 5.31 -17.99
CA HIS A 50 4.86 4.94 -17.53
C HIS A 50 4.05 6.23 -17.32
N THR A 51 2.88 6.27 -17.96
CA THR A 51 1.88 7.33 -17.85
C THR A 51 1.66 7.73 -16.39
N HIS A 52 1.61 9.05 -16.18
CA HIS A 52 1.41 9.72 -14.90
C HIS A 52 0.14 9.23 -14.18
N SER A 53 0.24 8.15 -13.42
CA SER A 53 -0.90 7.56 -12.73
C SER A 53 -0.92 7.99 -11.27
N VAL A 54 -2.03 8.52 -10.77
CA VAL A 54 -2.22 8.85 -9.35
C VAL A 54 -3.19 7.87 -8.71
N GLU A 55 -3.21 7.83 -7.38
CA GLU A 55 -4.09 6.94 -6.59
C GLU A 55 -3.95 5.45 -6.93
N VAL A 56 -2.77 5.06 -7.43
CA VAL A 56 -2.38 3.66 -7.62
C VAL A 56 -2.17 3.01 -6.26
N SER A 57 -2.69 1.80 -6.09
CA SER A 57 -2.45 1.00 -4.89
C SER A 57 -1.38 -0.06 -5.15
N LEU A 58 -0.53 -0.29 -4.15
CA LEU A 58 0.58 -1.24 -4.22
C LEU A 58 0.39 -2.41 -3.27
N ALA A 59 0.64 -3.63 -3.75
CA ALA A 59 0.69 -4.84 -2.93
C ALA A 59 1.97 -5.64 -3.19
N VAL A 60 2.48 -6.30 -2.16
CA VAL A 60 3.57 -7.29 -2.31
C VAL A 60 2.97 -8.68 -2.23
N LEU A 61 3.35 -9.56 -3.17
CA LEU A 61 2.97 -10.97 -3.15
C LEU A 61 4.09 -11.80 -3.80
N ASP A 62 4.52 -12.85 -3.11
CA ASP A 62 5.52 -13.82 -3.57
C ASP A 62 6.82 -13.17 -4.11
N GLY A 63 7.23 -12.06 -3.51
CA GLY A 63 8.45 -11.32 -3.89
C GLY A 63 8.29 -10.34 -5.06
N TYR A 64 7.09 -10.20 -5.61
CA TYR A 64 6.73 -9.23 -6.64
C TYR A 64 5.97 -8.05 -6.04
N ILE A 65 6.00 -6.92 -6.75
CA ILE A 65 5.17 -5.75 -6.42
C ILE A 65 4.09 -5.63 -7.50
N TYR A 66 2.85 -5.41 -7.09
CA TYR A 66 1.73 -5.21 -7.99
C TYR A 66 1.22 -3.78 -7.87
N ALA A 67 1.12 -3.09 -9.00
CA ALA A 67 0.48 -1.78 -9.15
C ALA A 67 -0.94 -1.99 -9.68
N ILE A 68 -1.94 -1.51 -8.93
CA ILE A 68 -3.35 -1.88 -9.14
C ILE A 68 -4.19 -0.60 -9.25
N GLY A 69 -4.90 -0.46 -10.38
CA GLY A 69 -5.85 0.63 -10.62
C GLY A 69 -5.20 2.01 -10.70
N GLY A 70 -5.95 3.05 -10.32
CA GLY A 70 -5.49 4.45 -10.33
C GLY A 70 -6.11 5.28 -11.45
N TRP A 71 -5.58 6.47 -11.68
CA TRP A 71 -6.03 7.44 -12.68
C TRP A 71 -4.86 7.98 -13.48
N ASP A 72 -4.89 7.83 -14.80
CA ASP A 72 -3.79 8.20 -15.72
C ASP A 72 -3.83 9.65 -16.21
N GLY A 73 -4.75 10.47 -15.68
CA GLY A 73 -5.01 11.83 -16.17
C GLY A 73 -6.20 11.93 -17.12
N LEU A 74 -6.68 10.81 -17.66
CA LEU A 74 -7.78 10.74 -18.61
C LEU A 74 -8.91 9.84 -18.09
N SER A 75 -8.59 8.69 -17.53
CA SER A 75 -9.54 7.67 -17.13
C SER A 75 -9.09 6.89 -15.90
N ARG A 76 -10.05 6.29 -15.20
CA ARG A 76 -9.75 5.31 -14.15
C ARG A 76 -9.24 4.03 -14.79
N LEU A 77 -8.28 3.41 -14.13
CA LEU A 77 -7.63 2.21 -14.60
C LEU A 77 -8.20 0.99 -13.90
N ASN A 78 -8.37 -0.10 -14.67
CA ASN A 78 -8.53 -1.45 -14.16
C ASN A 78 -7.28 -2.30 -14.41
N SER A 79 -6.24 -1.72 -15.01
CA SER A 79 -4.99 -2.40 -15.30
C SER A 79 -4.28 -2.78 -14.01
N VAL A 80 -3.57 -3.90 -14.09
CA VAL A 80 -2.67 -4.36 -13.04
C VAL A 80 -1.33 -4.70 -13.67
N GLU A 81 -0.28 -4.12 -13.11
CA GLU A 81 1.10 -4.33 -13.55
C GLU A 81 1.86 -5.02 -12.42
N LYS A 82 2.70 -5.98 -12.78
CA LYS A 82 3.54 -6.74 -11.86
C LYS A 82 5.00 -6.41 -12.13
N TYR A 83 5.68 -5.95 -11.09
CA TYR A 83 7.11 -5.69 -11.08
C TYR A 83 7.88 -6.87 -10.53
N ASN A 84 8.91 -7.27 -11.27
CA ASN A 84 9.89 -8.26 -10.86
C ASN A 84 11.20 -7.57 -10.42
N PRO A 85 11.53 -7.56 -9.11
CA PRO A 85 12.75 -6.92 -8.63
C PRO A 85 14.06 -7.62 -9.07
N SER A 86 13.99 -8.88 -9.51
CA SER A 86 15.19 -9.64 -9.88
C SER A 86 15.81 -9.14 -11.18
N ASN A 87 14.97 -8.78 -12.15
CA ASN A 87 15.35 -8.34 -13.50
C ASN A 87 14.90 -6.91 -13.82
N ASN A 88 14.27 -6.20 -12.86
CA ASN A 88 13.84 -4.81 -13.01
C ASN A 88 12.85 -4.59 -14.17
N THR A 89 11.86 -5.48 -14.32
CA THR A 89 10.85 -5.38 -15.38
C THR A 89 9.45 -5.30 -14.82
N TRP A 90 8.60 -4.50 -15.47
CA TRP A 90 7.16 -4.50 -15.31
C TRP A 90 6.49 -5.31 -16.43
N GLU A 91 5.44 -6.05 -16.10
CA GLU A 91 4.58 -6.71 -17.06
C GLU A 91 3.11 -6.58 -16.67
N TYR A 92 2.22 -6.48 -17.66
CA TYR A 92 0.78 -6.51 -17.40
C TYR A 92 0.33 -7.92 -17.01
N VAL A 93 -0.58 -7.99 -16.03
CA VAL A 93 -1.36 -9.19 -15.72
C VAL A 93 -2.82 -8.98 -16.12
N ALA A 94 -3.68 -9.97 -15.89
CA ALA A 94 -5.10 -9.81 -16.18
C ALA A 94 -5.66 -8.57 -15.46
N PRO A 95 -6.44 -7.71 -16.15
CA PRO A 95 -7.01 -6.53 -15.53
C PRO A 95 -8.15 -6.90 -14.58
N MET A 96 -8.43 -6.03 -13.62
CA MET A 96 -9.62 -6.10 -12.78
C MET A 96 -10.89 -5.96 -13.64
N LYS A 97 -12.03 -6.43 -13.12
CA LYS A 97 -13.32 -6.31 -13.82
C LYS A 97 -13.83 -4.87 -13.88
N ILE A 98 -13.38 -4.03 -12.97
CA ILE A 98 -13.81 -2.63 -12.83
C ILE A 98 -12.62 -1.69 -12.70
N SER A 99 -12.76 -0.50 -13.27
CA SER A 99 -11.79 0.59 -13.12
C SER A 99 -12.09 1.37 -11.84
N LEU A 100 -11.06 1.60 -11.02
CA LEU A 100 -11.22 2.23 -9.72
C LEU A 100 -9.95 2.96 -9.27
N THR A 101 -10.12 3.92 -8.36
CA THR A 101 -9.02 4.58 -7.65
C THR A 101 -9.09 4.31 -6.16
N SER A 102 -7.96 4.46 -5.46
CA SER A 102 -7.87 4.35 -4.01
C SER A 102 -8.50 3.07 -3.40
N PRO A 103 -8.30 1.86 -3.97
CA PRO A 103 -8.71 0.62 -3.32
C PRO A 103 -7.77 0.28 -2.16
N ALA A 104 -8.26 -0.50 -1.20
CA ALA A 104 -7.39 -1.18 -0.24
C ALA A 104 -6.95 -2.53 -0.82
N VAL A 105 -5.64 -2.74 -0.96
CA VAL A 105 -5.06 -3.93 -1.61
C VAL A 105 -4.09 -4.65 -0.67
N ILE A 106 -4.06 -5.98 -0.75
CA ILE A 106 -3.14 -6.78 0.06
C ILE A 106 -2.86 -8.14 -0.59
N GLY A 107 -1.62 -8.65 -0.42
CA GLY A 107 -1.27 -10.03 -0.74
C GLY A 107 -1.50 -10.94 0.47
N HIS A 108 -2.18 -12.07 0.27
CA HIS A 108 -2.41 -13.05 1.32
C HIS A 108 -2.60 -14.46 0.71
N GLU A 109 -1.91 -15.46 1.28
CA GLU A 109 -1.97 -16.87 0.86
C GLU A 109 -1.87 -17.10 -0.66
N GLY A 110 -0.88 -16.49 -1.31
CA GLY A 110 -0.65 -16.65 -2.75
C GLY A 110 -1.66 -15.90 -3.65
N HIS A 111 -2.51 -15.05 -3.08
CA HIS A 111 -3.51 -14.28 -3.81
C HIS A 111 -3.39 -12.79 -3.53
N LEU A 112 -3.81 -11.95 -4.48
CA LEU A 112 -4.06 -10.53 -4.22
C LEU A 112 -5.53 -10.33 -3.94
N TYR A 113 -5.83 -9.49 -2.96
CA TYR A 113 -7.18 -9.02 -2.67
C TYR A 113 -7.25 -7.52 -2.93
N VAL A 114 -8.29 -7.10 -3.64
CA VAL A 114 -8.64 -5.70 -3.90
C VAL A 114 -10.01 -5.46 -3.30
N THR A 115 -10.11 -4.49 -2.40
CA THR A 115 -11.31 -4.20 -1.62
C THR A 115 -11.69 -2.73 -1.77
N GLY A 116 -12.97 -2.49 -2.07
CA GLY A 116 -13.52 -1.14 -2.23
C GLY A 116 -12.86 -0.32 -3.32
N GLY A 117 -12.72 0.98 -3.09
CA GLY A 117 -12.23 1.95 -4.06
C GLY A 117 -13.34 2.81 -4.65
N ALA A 118 -12.98 3.88 -5.33
CA ALA A 118 -13.91 4.83 -5.93
C ALA A 118 -14.09 4.56 -7.43
N VAL A 119 -15.34 4.47 -7.87
CA VAL A 119 -15.71 4.23 -9.27
C VAL A 119 -16.29 5.47 -9.96
N LEU A 120 -16.95 6.35 -9.20
CA LEU A 120 -17.54 7.61 -9.69
C LEU A 120 -16.67 8.82 -9.37
N GLU A 121 -16.84 9.91 -10.14
CA GLU A 121 -16.15 11.20 -9.93
C GLU A 121 -16.39 11.77 -8.52
N ASP A 122 -17.57 11.54 -7.96
CA ASP A 122 -17.95 12.05 -6.63
C ASP A 122 -17.30 11.29 -5.47
N GLY A 123 -16.48 10.26 -5.76
CA GLY A 123 -15.70 9.53 -4.75
C GLY A 123 -16.46 8.40 -4.04
N ASP A 124 -17.68 8.10 -4.48
CA ASP A 124 -18.49 7.02 -3.93
C ASP A 124 -17.72 5.70 -3.96
N GLY A 125 -17.44 5.22 -2.75
CA GLY A 125 -16.81 3.94 -2.51
C GLY A 125 -17.74 2.79 -2.87
N ILE A 126 -17.16 1.66 -3.26
CA ILE A 126 -17.88 0.40 -3.46
C ILE A 126 -17.57 -0.59 -2.33
N ASP A 127 -18.35 -1.66 -2.22
CA ASP A 127 -18.16 -2.76 -1.28
C ASP A 127 -17.55 -4.02 -1.94
N LEU A 128 -17.27 -3.97 -3.24
CA LEU A 128 -16.77 -5.12 -4.00
C LEU A 128 -15.40 -5.59 -3.51
N VAL A 129 -15.22 -6.90 -3.59
CA VAL A 129 -13.97 -7.58 -3.27
C VAL A 129 -13.60 -8.50 -4.43
N GLN A 130 -12.43 -8.26 -5.02
CA GLN A 130 -11.89 -9.07 -6.10
C GLN A 130 -10.60 -9.75 -5.65
N ARG A 131 -10.47 -11.05 -5.93
CA ARG A 131 -9.27 -11.84 -5.64
C ARG A 131 -8.59 -12.27 -6.93
N PHE A 132 -7.30 -11.98 -7.06
CA PHE A 132 -6.46 -12.44 -8.17
C PHE A 132 -5.65 -13.66 -7.77
N CYS A 133 -5.64 -14.67 -8.65
CA CYS A 133 -4.74 -15.82 -8.56
C CYS A 133 -3.61 -15.67 -9.60
N PRO A 134 -2.35 -15.40 -9.19
CA PRO A 134 -1.22 -15.27 -10.11
C PRO A 134 -0.94 -16.54 -10.92
N MET A 135 -1.26 -17.71 -10.36
CA MET A 135 -1.01 -19.01 -11.02
C MET A 135 -1.92 -19.23 -12.23
N THR A 136 -3.15 -18.73 -12.19
CA THR A 136 -4.12 -18.86 -13.28
C THR A 136 -4.31 -17.58 -14.07
N ASN A 137 -3.79 -16.45 -13.57
CA ASN A 137 -3.99 -15.12 -14.12
C ASN A 137 -5.49 -14.76 -14.24
N VAL A 138 -6.28 -15.10 -13.22
CA VAL A 138 -7.74 -14.91 -13.20
C VAL A 138 -8.18 -14.19 -11.93
N TRP A 139 -9.17 -13.31 -12.09
CA TRP A 139 -9.89 -12.65 -11.01
C TRP A 139 -11.19 -13.37 -10.65
N SER A 140 -11.50 -13.45 -9.36
CA SER A 140 -12.74 -14.01 -8.82
C SER A 140 -13.40 -13.02 -7.87
N ASP A 141 -14.73 -13.01 -7.84
CA ASP A 141 -15.48 -12.19 -6.87
C ASP A 141 -15.54 -12.93 -5.54
N MET A 142 -15.36 -12.19 -4.46
CA MET A 142 -15.46 -12.69 -3.08
C MET A 142 -16.69 -12.07 -2.40
N ALA A 143 -16.96 -12.46 -1.15
CA ALA A 143 -17.99 -11.82 -0.36
C ALA A 143 -17.72 -10.32 -0.24
N HIS A 144 -18.78 -9.53 -0.36
CA HIS A 144 -18.72 -8.07 -0.31
C HIS A 144 -18.45 -7.59 1.12
N MET A 145 -17.77 -6.46 1.24
CA MET A 145 -17.56 -5.79 2.52
C MET A 145 -18.91 -5.38 3.14
N LEU A 146 -18.94 -5.22 4.46
CA LEU A 146 -20.11 -4.76 5.20
C LEU A 146 -20.41 -3.27 4.96
N ILE A 147 -19.40 -2.50 4.56
CA ILE A 147 -19.56 -1.11 4.14
C ILE A 147 -18.84 -0.80 2.82
N ALA A 148 -19.51 -0.02 1.98
CA ALA A 148 -18.94 0.51 0.74
C ALA A 148 -18.03 1.71 1.03
N ARG A 149 -16.77 1.66 0.59
CA ARG A 149 -15.77 2.68 0.93
C ARG A 149 -14.59 2.79 -0.04
N SER A 150 -13.99 3.97 -0.07
CA SER A 150 -12.75 4.29 -0.80
C SER A 150 -11.69 4.85 0.14
N GLY A 151 -10.41 4.80 -0.27
CA GLY A 151 -9.28 5.35 0.51
C GLY A 151 -9.05 4.70 1.87
N SER A 152 -9.53 3.47 2.05
CA SER A 152 -9.20 2.60 3.18
C SER A 152 -7.79 2.02 3.02
N ARG A 153 -7.33 1.31 4.05
CA ARG A 153 -6.12 0.47 3.99
C ARG A 153 -6.42 -0.96 4.41
N ALA A 154 -5.68 -1.89 3.84
CA ALA A 154 -5.77 -3.30 4.17
C ALA A 154 -4.47 -3.80 4.83
N CYS A 155 -4.60 -4.74 5.76
CA CYS A 155 -3.48 -5.49 6.32
C CYS A 155 -3.90 -6.90 6.72
N VAL A 156 -2.94 -7.79 6.96
CA VAL A 156 -3.19 -9.15 7.41
C VAL A 156 -2.70 -9.35 8.83
N VAL A 157 -3.55 -9.89 9.70
CA VAL A 157 -3.19 -10.36 11.04
C VAL A 157 -3.94 -11.64 11.34
N ASN A 158 -3.26 -12.67 11.88
CA ASN A 158 -3.86 -13.96 12.24
C ASN A 158 -4.68 -14.59 11.10
N ASN A 159 -4.17 -14.56 9.87
CA ASN A 159 -4.81 -15.04 8.63
C ASN A 159 -6.15 -14.36 8.28
N LEU A 160 -6.43 -13.20 8.87
CA LEU A 160 -7.58 -12.38 8.55
C LEU A 160 -7.15 -11.10 7.84
N ILE A 161 -7.91 -10.69 6.84
CA ILE A 161 -7.66 -9.45 6.09
C ILE A 161 -8.50 -8.35 6.72
N TYR A 162 -7.87 -7.38 7.37
CA TYR A 162 -8.52 -6.22 7.95
C TYR A 162 -8.59 -5.09 6.93
N VAL A 163 -9.71 -4.38 6.89
CA VAL A 163 -9.88 -3.15 6.12
C VAL A 163 -10.31 -2.04 7.06
N ILE A 164 -9.53 -0.95 7.03
CA ILE A 164 -9.48 0.06 8.09
C ILE A 164 -9.77 1.44 7.50
N GLY A 165 -10.73 2.14 8.11
CA GLY A 165 -11.07 3.53 7.79
C GLY A 165 -11.59 3.71 6.37
N GLY A 166 -11.38 4.89 5.80
CA GLY A 166 -11.81 5.29 4.46
C GLY A 166 -13.00 6.26 4.48
N TRP A 167 -13.52 6.53 3.28
CA TRP A 167 -14.70 7.35 3.05
C TRP A 167 -15.90 6.45 2.79
N HIS A 168 -16.91 6.50 3.66
CA HIS A 168 -18.14 5.74 3.50
C HIS A 168 -19.05 6.43 2.49
N ALA A 169 -19.43 5.74 1.42
CA ALA A 169 -20.14 6.33 0.27
C ALA A 169 -21.46 7.06 0.62
N SER A 170 -22.09 6.72 1.76
CA SER A 170 -23.38 7.29 2.15
C SER A 170 -23.38 8.21 3.39
N THR A 171 -22.22 8.47 4.01
CA THR A 171 -22.17 9.28 5.24
C THR A 171 -21.03 10.29 5.22
N GLU A 172 -19.78 9.82 5.37
CA GLU A 172 -18.55 10.62 5.57
C GLU A 172 -17.37 9.66 5.89
N ASN A 173 -16.23 10.19 6.31
CA ASN A 173 -15.10 9.41 6.84
C ASN A 173 -15.57 8.41 7.91
N THR A 174 -14.99 7.21 7.93
CA THR A 174 -15.36 6.17 8.90
C THR A 174 -14.19 5.81 9.82
N ASN A 175 -14.52 5.43 11.05
CA ASN A 175 -13.60 4.79 12.00
C ASN A 175 -13.84 3.28 12.09
N LYS A 176 -14.83 2.76 11.35
CA LYS A 176 -15.16 1.34 11.36
C LYS A 176 -14.00 0.52 10.78
N VAL A 177 -13.82 -0.65 11.38
CA VAL A 177 -12.87 -1.66 10.93
C VAL A 177 -13.62 -2.97 10.83
N GLU A 178 -13.41 -3.66 9.72
CA GLU A 178 -13.94 -5.00 9.51
C GLU A 178 -12.81 -5.89 9.00
N TYR A 179 -12.94 -7.18 9.28
CA TYR A 179 -12.02 -8.19 8.79
C TYR A 179 -12.76 -9.24 7.99
N TYR A 180 -12.04 -9.80 7.03
CA TYR A 180 -12.46 -10.87 6.16
C TYR A 180 -11.72 -12.14 6.53
N ASP A 181 -12.49 -13.22 6.65
CA ASP A 181 -12.01 -14.58 6.81
C ASP A 181 -12.00 -15.26 5.43
N PRO A 182 -10.83 -15.49 4.81
CA PRO A 182 -10.74 -16.11 3.49
C PRO A 182 -11.23 -17.56 3.44
N GLU A 183 -11.14 -18.30 4.56
CA GLU A 183 -11.60 -19.68 4.63
C GLU A 183 -13.13 -19.75 4.63
N LYS A 184 -13.78 -18.82 5.32
CA LYS A 184 -15.24 -18.74 5.41
C LYS A 184 -15.88 -17.91 4.30
N ASN A 185 -15.11 -17.06 3.64
CA ASN A 185 -15.61 -16.04 2.73
C ASN A 185 -16.67 -15.14 3.40
N GLU A 186 -16.35 -14.65 4.61
CA GLU A 186 -17.25 -13.84 5.43
C GLU A 186 -16.55 -12.60 5.99
N TRP A 187 -17.31 -11.52 6.16
CA TRP A 187 -16.85 -10.29 6.80
C TRP A 187 -17.48 -10.09 8.18
N ARG A 188 -16.72 -9.51 9.12
CA ARG A 188 -17.19 -9.17 10.47
C ARG A 188 -16.58 -7.85 10.92
N PHE A 189 -17.34 -7.08 11.69
CA PHE A 189 -16.79 -5.91 12.38
C PHE A 189 -15.93 -6.33 13.58
N CYS A 190 -14.90 -5.55 13.85
CA CYS A 190 -14.25 -5.49 15.16
C CYS A 190 -14.47 -4.10 15.79
N LYS A 191 -13.85 -3.84 16.94
CA LYS A 191 -13.94 -2.52 17.57
C LYS A 191 -13.47 -1.42 16.59
N PRO A 192 -14.21 -0.30 16.47
CA PRO A 192 -13.79 0.79 15.61
C PRO A 192 -12.60 1.56 16.20
N MET A 193 -11.83 2.22 15.35
CA MET A 193 -10.77 3.16 15.74
C MET A 193 -11.33 4.28 16.64
N LEU A 194 -10.46 4.93 17.41
CA LEU A 194 -10.86 6.07 18.24
C LEU A 194 -11.15 7.29 17.38
N GLU A 195 -10.45 7.43 16.25
CA GLU A 195 -10.67 8.53 15.29
C GLU A 195 -11.09 8.01 13.90
N ARG A 196 -11.92 8.79 13.18
CA ARG A 196 -12.27 8.55 11.78
C ARG A 196 -11.10 8.93 10.89
N ARG A 197 -10.74 8.09 9.92
CA ARG A 197 -9.55 8.33 9.09
C ARG A 197 -9.79 7.92 7.64
N TYR A 198 -9.64 8.86 6.72
CA TYR A 198 -9.51 8.61 5.27
C TYR A 198 -8.03 8.70 4.86
N GLN A 199 -7.61 7.81 3.95
CA GLN A 199 -6.22 7.65 3.50
C GLN A 199 -5.19 7.55 4.66
N PRO A 200 -5.43 6.75 5.71
CA PRO A 200 -4.44 6.58 6.78
C PRO A 200 -3.23 5.77 6.29
N GLY A 201 -2.17 5.78 7.10
CA GLY A 201 -1.09 4.80 7.03
C GLY A 201 -1.40 3.60 7.93
N VAL A 202 -1.17 2.37 7.46
CA VAL A 202 -1.39 1.15 8.25
C VAL A 202 -0.16 0.26 8.21
N ALA A 203 0.24 -0.26 9.37
CA ALA A 203 1.38 -1.14 9.54
C ALA A 203 1.07 -2.23 10.58
N VAL A 204 1.62 -3.44 10.40
CA VAL A 204 1.48 -4.53 11.37
C VAL A 204 2.80 -4.76 12.09
N VAL A 205 2.82 -4.53 13.41
CA VAL A 205 4.01 -4.70 14.24
C VAL A 205 3.67 -5.64 15.38
N GLU A 206 4.42 -6.74 15.49
CA GLU A 206 4.26 -7.73 16.57
C GLU A 206 2.80 -8.22 16.73
N GLY A 207 2.12 -8.45 15.61
CA GLY A 207 0.72 -8.93 15.60
C GLY A 207 -0.32 -7.87 15.90
N LYS A 208 0.07 -6.60 16.07
CA LYS A 208 -0.83 -5.47 16.31
C LYS A 208 -0.91 -4.57 15.08
N ILE A 209 -2.06 -3.96 14.88
CA ILE A 209 -2.31 -3.09 13.73
C ILE A 209 -2.13 -1.65 14.18
N TYR A 210 -1.15 -0.95 13.63
CA TYR A 210 -0.92 0.47 13.86
C TYR A 210 -1.51 1.29 12.72
N VAL A 211 -2.21 2.37 13.09
CA VAL A 211 -2.82 3.31 12.16
C VAL A 211 -2.29 4.69 12.46
N SER A 212 -1.71 5.36 11.45
CA SER A 212 -1.10 6.68 11.58
C SER A 212 -1.73 7.67 10.60
N GLY A 213 -1.93 8.90 11.06
CA GLY A 213 -2.41 9.99 10.21
C GLY A 213 -3.74 9.73 9.52
N GLY A 214 -3.88 10.25 8.31
CA GLY A 214 -5.16 10.31 7.59
C GLY A 214 -5.86 11.65 7.81
N GLU A 215 -7.01 11.80 7.17
CA GLU A 215 -7.83 13.01 7.22
C GLU A 215 -9.28 12.71 7.60
N GLU A 216 -9.93 13.69 8.22
CA GLU A 216 -11.33 13.68 8.64
C GLU A 216 -11.99 14.97 8.14
N GLY A 217 -12.99 14.86 7.27
CA GLY A 217 -13.55 16.01 6.58
C GLY A 217 -12.53 16.72 5.70
N TRP A 218 -12.71 18.03 5.50
CA TRP A 218 -11.96 18.81 4.51
C TRP A 218 -10.65 19.41 5.04
N ASP A 219 -10.57 19.74 6.33
CA ASP A 219 -9.48 20.55 6.89
C ASP A 219 -8.77 19.91 8.11
N ARG A 220 -9.14 18.69 8.52
CA ARG A 220 -8.52 18.03 9.67
C ARG A 220 -7.64 16.88 9.21
N TYR A 221 -6.34 17.02 9.46
CA TYR A 221 -5.35 15.97 9.32
C TYR A 221 -4.97 15.43 10.69
N HIS A 222 -4.78 14.12 10.79
CA HIS A 222 -4.34 13.48 12.02
C HIS A 222 -2.81 13.40 12.07
N ASP A 223 -2.25 13.64 13.25
CA ASP A 223 -0.88 13.29 13.63
C ASP A 223 -0.85 12.09 14.58
N THR A 224 -1.95 11.80 15.25
CA THR A 224 -2.14 10.67 16.16
C THR A 224 -1.84 9.33 15.48
N VAL A 225 -1.25 8.44 16.28
CA VAL A 225 -1.02 7.04 15.96
C VAL A 225 -1.78 6.20 16.97
N GLU A 226 -2.66 5.34 16.48
CA GLU A 226 -3.42 4.38 17.28
C GLU A 226 -2.93 2.97 16.95
N TYR A 227 -3.09 2.04 17.88
CA TYR A 227 -2.93 0.63 17.57
C TYR A 227 -4.10 -0.20 18.07
N TYR A 228 -4.39 -1.25 17.33
CA TYR A 228 -5.36 -2.27 17.65
C TYR A 228 -4.68 -3.55 18.08
N ASP A 229 -5.17 -4.10 19.18
CA ASP A 229 -4.79 -5.40 19.69
C ASP A 229 -5.92 -6.41 19.39
N PRO A 230 -5.73 -7.33 18.42
CA PRO A 230 -6.74 -8.31 18.06
C PRO A 230 -7.08 -9.31 19.17
N GLU A 231 -6.21 -9.53 20.15
CA GLU A 231 -6.46 -10.46 21.25
C GLU A 231 -7.47 -9.87 22.25
N THR A 232 -7.46 -8.54 22.41
CA THR A 232 -8.32 -7.83 23.37
C THR A 232 -9.47 -7.07 22.71
N ASP A 233 -9.48 -6.98 21.38
CA ASP A 233 -10.41 -6.16 20.59
C ASP A 233 -10.46 -4.70 21.08
N GLN A 234 -9.27 -4.12 21.31
CA GLN A 234 -9.12 -2.75 21.83
C GLN A 234 -8.25 -1.88 20.93
N TRP A 235 -8.59 -0.60 20.87
CA TRP A 235 -7.76 0.47 20.30
C TRP A 235 -7.17 1.35 21.41
N LEU A 236 -5.90 1.71 21.27
CA LEU A 236 -5.17 2.57 22.19
C LEU A 236 -4.30 3.57 21.41
N ILE A 237 -4.07 4.76 21.98
CA ILE A 237 -3.12 5.73 21.42
C ILE A 237 -1.69 5.24 21.67
N ALA A 238 -0.93 5.06 20.58
CA ALA A 238 0.48 4.68 20.61
C ALA A 238 1.41 5.91 20.68
N GLY A 239 0.96 7.05 20.14
CA GLY A 239 1.74 8.28 20.11
C GLY A 239 1.23 9.28 19.08
N VAL A 240 2.11 10.21 18.67
CA VAL A 240 1.84 11.23 17.66
C VAL A 240 3.04 11.37 16.70
N MET A 241 2.75 11.71 15.45
CA MET A 241 3.73 12.12 14.44
C MET A 241 4.09 13.59 14.65
N GLN A 242 5.28 14.01 14.20
CA GLN A 242 5.70 15.43 14.29
C GLN A 242 4.86 16.37 13.41
N THR A 243 4.19 15.84 12.40
CA THR A 243 3.36 16.63 11.49
C THR A 243 2.19 15.79 11.02
N ALA A 244 0.99 16.35 11.17
CA ALA A 244 -0.23 15.75 10.66
C ALA A 244 -0.17 15.58 9.14
N ARG A 245 -0.65 14.44 8.63
CA ARG A 245 -0.53 14.07 7.22
C ARG A 245 -1.51 12.95 6.86
N SER A 246 -2.00 12.96 5.62
CA SER A 246 -2.83 11.92 5.00
C SER A 246 -2.18 11.42 3.71
N TRP A 247 -2.88 10.58 2.93
CA TRP A 247 -2.36 9.97 1.69
C TRP A 247 -1.10 9.13 1.93
N LEU A 248 -1.10 8.42 3.06
CA LEU A 248 0.06 7.68 3.52
C LEU A 248 0.11 6.27 2.94
N CYS A 249 1.33 5.83 2.66
CA CYS A 249 1.70 4.42 2.52
C CYS A 249 2.69 4.10 3.64
N CYS A 250 2.48 2.99 4.34
CA CYS A 250 3.37 2.53 5.39
C CYS A 250 3.91 1.15 5.04
N ALA A 251 5.17 0.92 5.40
CA ALA A 251 5.82 -0.38 5.32
C ALA A 251 6.58 -0.61 6.63
N THR A 252 6.60 -1.85 7.08
CA THR A 252 7.33 -2.24 8.28
C THR A 252 8.70 -2.76 7.91
N LEU A 253 9.74 -2.23 8.55
CA LEU A 253 11.11 -2.71 8.41
C LEU A 253 11.56 -3.35 9.72
N ARG A 254 12.04 -4.59 9.65
CA ARG A 254 12.71 -5.23 10.79
C ARG A 254 14.19 -4.90 10.72
N LEU A 255 14.66 -4.08 11.67
CA LEU A 255 16.07 -3.73 11.78
C LEU A 255 16.82 -4.79 12.60
N PRO A 256 18.07 -5.15 12.23
CA PRO A 256 18.97 -5.87 13.12
C PRO A 256 19.21 -5.04 14.39
N VAL A 257 19.28 -5.70 15.54
CA VAL A 257 19.39 -5.08 16.88
C VAL A 257 20.62 -4.15 17.00
N ASP A 258 21.62 -4.31 16.14
CA ASP A 258 22.87 -3.53 16.18
C ASP A 258 22.81 -2.17 15.47
N ILE A 259 21.73 -1.82 14.77
CA ILE A 259 21.56 -0.48 14.19
C ILE A 259 21.01 0.45 15.27
N ARG A 260 21.90 0.95 16.13
CA ARG A 260 21.58 2.10 16.98
C ARG A 260 21.32 3.30 16.08
N ILE A 261 20.05 3.69 15.97
CA ILE A 261 19.67 5.00 15.43
C ILE A 261 20.40 6.02 16.31
N LYS A 262 21.40 6.70 15.77
CA LYS A 262 22.02 7.84 16.44
C LYS A 262 20.93 8.91 16.57
N GLU A 263 20.35 9.02 17.75
CA GLU A 263 19.56 10.19 18.11
C GLU A 263 20.44 11.42 17.88
N ARG A 264 19.97 12.34 17.03
CA ARG A 264 20.61 13.64 16.88
C ARG A 264 20.34 14.41 18.17
N SER A 265 21.40 14.63 18.94
CA SER A 265 21.49 15.59 20.05
C SER A 265 21.10 17.00 19.63
#